data_AF-A0A932FTE8-F1
#
_entry.id   AF-A0A932FTE8-F1
#
_cell.length_a   1.000
_cell.length_b   1.000
_cell.length_c   1.000
_cell.angle_alpha   90.00
_cell.angle_beta   90.00
_cell.angle_gamma   90.00
#
_symmetry.space_group_name_H-M   'P 1'
#
loop_
_entity.id
_entity.type
_entity.pdbx_description
1 polymer ?
#
loop_
_entity_poly.entity_id
_entity_poly.type
_entity_poly.pdbx_seq_one_letter_code
_entity_poly.pdbx_strand_id
1 'polypeptide(L)'
;MASPCCPNTLTRAFLKLARLAGITGVRLHDMRHTHASLMLRQGVHPKIVQERLGHATVAITLDLYSHVLPGLQEEAAAAKFEGGLRSASAPVGIA
;
A
#
# COMPACT_ATOMS: atom_id res chain seq x y z
N MET A 1 -21.07 26.77 -0.64
CA MET A 1 -20.47 25.60 -1.31
C MET A 1 -19.04 25.97 -1.70
N ALA A 2 -18.02 25.28 -1.17
CA ALA A 2 -16.64 25.51 -1.60
C ALA A 2 -16.46 25.00 -3.04
N SER A 3 -16.01 25.87 -3.94
CA SER A 3 -15.67 25.47 -5.30
C SER A 3 -14.46 24.53 -5.31
N PRO A 4 -14.35 23.61 -6.28
CA PRO A 4 -13.19 22.72 -6.39
C PRO A 4 -11.91 23.54 -6.49
N CYS A 5 -10.94 23.27 -5.62
CA CYS A 5 -9.63 23.90 -5.74
C CYS A 5 -8.99 23.48 -7.06
N CYS A 6 -8.46 24.45 -7.81
CA CYS A 6 -7.69 24.16 -9.01
C CYS A 6 -6.54 23.20 -8.66
N PRO A 7 -6.37 22.06 -9.37
CA PRO A 7 -5.37 21.04 -9.02
C PRO A 7 -3.95 21.59 -8.89
N ASN A 8 -3.59 22.56 -9.75
CA ASN A 8 -2.29 23.20 -9.75
C ASN A 8 -1.99 24.01 -8.49
N THR A 9 -3.00 24.42 -7.72
CA THR A 9 -2.79 25.13 -6.46
C THR A 9 -2.21 24.20 -5.41
N LEU A 10 -2.74 22.97 -5.30
CA LEU A 10 -2.22 21.95 -4.40
C LEU A 10 -0.82 21.50 -4.79
N THR A 11 -0.57 21.27 -6.09
CA THR A 11 0.77 20.91 -6.57
C THR A 11 1.81 21.98 -6.25
N ARG A 12 1.48 23.27 -6.46
CA ARG A 12 2.40 24.38 -6.16
C ARG A 12 2.66 24.51 -4.66
N ALA A 13 1.62 24.39 -3.83
CA ALA A 13 1.76 24.40 -2.38
C ALA A 13 2.66 23.26 -1.89
N PHE A 14 2.43 22.04 -2.39
CA PHE A 14 3.26 20.88 -2.09
C PHE A 14 4.73 21.08 -2.48
N LEU A 15 5.00 21.55 -3.70
CA LEU A 15 6.37 21.80 -4.16
C LEU A 15 7.09 22.84 -3.30
N LYS A 16 6.37 23.86 -2.82
CA LYS A 16 6.92 24.86 -1.89
C LYS A 16 7.31 24.21 -0.56
N LEU A 17 6.43 23.37 0.01
CA LEU A 17 6.70 22.65 1.25
C LEU A 17 7.85 21.64 1.10
N ALA A 18 7.89 20.89 0.00
CA ALA A 18 8.95 19.93 -0.29
C ALA A 18 10.33 20.63 -0.35
N ARG A 19 10.41 21.79 -1.01
CA ARG A 19 11.63 22.61 -1.03
C ARG A 19 12.04 23.11 0.36
N LEU A 20 11.10 23.54 1.18
CA LEU A 20 11.37 23.96 2.56
C LEU A 20 11.89 22.80 3.42
N ALA A 21 11.42 21.58 3.15
CA ALA A 21 11.91 20.35 3.78
C ALA A 21 13.26 19.84 3.20
N GLY A 22 13.84 20.54 2.22
CA GLY A 22 15.09 20.12 1.55
C GLY A 22 14.93 18.94 0.59
N ILE A 23 13.69 18.59 0.22
CA ILE A 23 13.39 17.47 -0.66
C ILE A 23 13.25 17.97 -2.10
N THR A 24 14.13 17.50 -2.98
CA THR A 24 14.12 17.86 -4.41
C THR A 24 13.69 16.68 -5.27
N GLY A 25 13.03 16.96 -6.40
CA GLY A 25 12.67 15.93 -7.39
C GLY A 25 11.37 15.17 -7.12
N VAL A 26 10.67 15.46 -6.02
CA VAL A 26 9.40 14.81 -5.67
C VAL A 26 8.18 15.55 -6.23
N ARG A 27 7.21 14.78 -6.71
CA ARG A 27 5.90 15.22 -7.18
C ARG A 27 4.84 14.88 -6.13
N LEU A 28 3.73 15.62 -6.15
CA LEU A 28 2.59 15.33 -5.26
C LEU A 28 2.06 13.89 -5.45
N HIS A 29 2.08 13.39 -6.69
CA HIS A 29 1.63 12.02 -6.99
C HIS A 29 2.53 10.94 -6.36
N ASP A 30 3.79 11.25 -6.03
CA ASP A 30 4.70 10.29 -5.41
C ASP A 30 4.27 9.93 -3.99
N MET A 31 3.49 10.80 -3.32
CA MET A 31 2.85 10.48 -2.04
C MET A 31 1.85 9.33 -2.18
N ARG A 32 1.11 9.29 -3.29
CA ARG A 32 0.18 8.21 -3.59
C ARG A 32 0.92 6.90 -3.86
N HIS A 33 2.06 6.96 -4.56
CA HIS A 33 2.94 5.80 -4.76
C HIS A 33 3.54 5.29 -3.45
N THR A 34 4.01 6.21 -2.59
CA THR A 34 4.59 5.89 -1.29
C THR A 34 3.55 5.22 -0.39
N HIS A 35 2.33 5.74 -0.35
CA HIS A 35 1.23 5.17 0.45
C HIS A 35 0.90 3.74 0.01
N ALA A 36 0.78 3.50 -1.30
CA ALA A 36 0.52 2.18 -1.85
C ALA A 36 1.65 1.18 -1.56
N SER A 37 2.90 1.61 -1.77
CA SER A 37 4.08 0.78 -1.51
C SER A 37 4.19 0.38 -0.04
N LEU A 38 3.90 1.31 0.88
CA LEU A 38 3.93 1.04 2.31
C LEU A 38 2.85 0.03 2.73
N MET A 39 1.63 0.16 2.21
CA MET A 39 0.56 -0.79 2.51
C MET A 39 0.87 -2.20 1.99
N LEU A 40 1.44 -2.29 0.79
CA LEU A 40 1.84 -3.59 0.23
C LEU A 40 2.98 -4.21 1.04
N ARG A 41 3.97 -3.41 1.47
CA ARG A 41 5.05 -3.87 2.35
C ARG A 41 4.55 -4.33 3.71
N GLN A 42 3.43 -3.80 4.21
CA GLN A 42 2.78 -4.27 5.44
C GLN A 42 1.95 -5.55 5.24
N GLY A 43 1.94 -6.12 4.03
CA GLY A 43 1.18 -7.32 3.69
C GLY A 43 -0.32 -7.11 3.58
N VAL A 44 -0.76 -5.86 3.36
CA VAL A 44 -2.15 -5.58 3.02
C VAL A 44 -2.45 -6.17 1.64
N HIS A 45 -3.56 -6.89 1.54
CA HIS A 45 -3.95 -7.54 0.30
C HIS A 45 -4.13 -6.51 -0.84
N PRO A 46 -3.57 -6.76 -2.06
CA PRO A 46 -3.61 -5.80 -3.17
C PRO A 46 -5.01 -5.31 -3.56
N LYS A 47 -6.04 -6.14 -3.36
CA LYS A 47 -7.45 -5.76 -3.56
C LYS A 47 -7.92 -4.64 -2.62
N ILE A 48 -7.52 -4.69 -1.35
CA ILE A 48 -7.84 -3.65 -0.36
C ILE A 48 -7.11 -2.36 -0.73
N VAL A 49 -5.85 -2.47 -1.14
CA VAL A 49 -5.06 -1.33 -1.61
C VAL A 49 -5.68 -0.69 -2.86
N GLN A 50 -6.16 -1.50 -3.80
CA GLN A 50 -6.86 -1.04 -5.01
C GLN A 50 -8.14 -0.27 -4.66
N GLU A 51 -9.01 -0.82 -3.82
CA GLU A 51 -10.26 -0.17 -3.39
C GLU A 51 -9.97 1.15 -2.68
N ARG A 52 -8.97 1.18 -1.79
CA ARG A 52 -8.58 2.38 -1.05
C ARG A 52 -8.01 3.48 -1.95
N LEU A 53 -7.28 3.10 -3.00
CA LEU A 53 -6.76 4.03 -3.99
C LEU A 53 -7.83 4.44 -5.01
N GLY A 54 -8.88 3.64 -5.21
CA GLY A 54 -9.87 3.85 -6.26
C GLY A 54 -9.33 3.51 -7.65
N HIS A 55 -8.41 2.53 -7.76
CA HIS A 55 -7.97 2.03 -9.06
C HIS A 55 -9.09 1.22 -9.71
N ALA A 56 -9.36 1.45 -11.00
CA ALA A 56 -10.39 0.73 -11.75
C ALA A 56 -10.14 -0.79 -11.81
N THR A 57 -8.88 -1.24 -11.67
CA THR A 57 -8.53 -2.65 -11.75
C THR A 57 -7.38 -2.99 -10.80
N VAL A 58 -7.43 -4.18 -10.18
CA VAL A 58 -6.35 -4.73 -9.34
C VAL A 58 -5.04 -4.80 -10.13
N ALA A 59 -5.12 -5.12 -11.43
CA ALA A 59 -3.97 -5.23 -12.34
C ALA A 59 -3.07 -3.98 -12.29
N ILE A 60 -3.64 -2.77 -12.24
CA ILE A 60 -2.86 -1.53 -12.14
C ILE A 60 -2.02 -1.53 -10.86
N THR A 61 -2.59 -1.99 -9.74
CA THR A 61 -1.86 -2.08 -8.47
C THR A 61 -0.82 -3.20 -8.51
N LEU A 62 -1.15 -4.36 -9.07
CA LEU A 62 -0.22 -5.50 -9.14
C LEU A 62 0.94 -5.24 -10.10
N ASP A 63 0.68 -4.70 -11.29
CA ASP A 63 1.70 -4.40 -12.29
C ASP A 63 2.66 -3.33 -11.77
N LEU A 64 2.11 -2.27 -11.17
CA LEU A 64 2.89 -1.12 -10.73
C LEU A 64 3.70 -1.39 -9.46
N TYR A 65 3.24 -2.27 -8.58
CA TYR A 65 3.90 -2.58 -7.30
C TYR A 65 4.42 -4.02 -7.20
N SER A 66 4.44 -4.77 -8.31
CA SER A 66 5.04 -6.10 -8.46
C SER A 66 6.45 -6.19 -7.86
N HIS A 67 7.26 -5.15 -8.06
CA HIS A 67 8.64 -5.05 -7.58
C HIS A 67 8.78 -4.81 -6.07
N VAL A 68 7.71 -4.39 -5.37
CA VAL A 68 7.69 -4.22 -3.91
C VAL A 68 7.15 -5.47 -3.19
N LEU A 69 6.69 -6.45 -3.97
CA LEU A 69 6.18 -7.74 -3.52
C LEU A 69 7.22 -8.90 -3.43
N PRO A 70 8.50 -8.82 -3.84
CA PRO A 70 9.43 -9.92 -3.62
C PRO A 70 9.67 -10.04 -2.11
N GLY A 71 9.22 -11.14 -1.52
CA GLY A 71 9.23 -11.40 -0.08
C GLY A 71 7.83 -11.55 0.54
N LEU A 72 6.78 -10.94 -0.04
CA LEU A 72 5.43 -11.08 0.51
C LEU A 72 4.89 -12.51 0.35
N GLN A 73 5.28 -13.18 -0.73
CA GLN A 73 4.90 -14.55 -1.00
C GLN A 73 5.56 -15.53 -0.02
N GLU A 74 6.81 -15.29 0.34
CA GLU A 74 7.55 -16.10 1.32
C GLU A 74 7.04 -15.85 2.75
N GLU A 75 6.83 -14.59 3.15
CA GLU A 75 6.28 -14.26 4.47
C GLU A 75 4.82 -14.71 4.63
N ALA A 76 3.98 -14.54 3.61
CA ALA A 76 2.60 -15.01 3.66
C ALA A 76 2.51 -16.54 3.64
N ALA A 77 3.36 -17.22 2.87
CA ALA A 77 3.39 -18.68 2.82
C ALA A 77 3.98 -19.29 4.10
N ALA A 78 5.08 -18.75 4.63
CA ALA A 78 5.73 -19.35 5.80
C ALA A 78 5.00 -18.99 7.11
N ALA A 79 4.77 -17.71 7.38
CA ALA A 79 4.28 -17.27 8.68
C ALA A 79 2.79 -17.56 8.91
N LYS A 80 1.94 -17.43 7.87
CA LYS A 80 0.50 -17.66 8.03
C LYS A 80 0.14 -19.14 7.96
N PHE A 81 0.85 -19.93 7.16
CA PHE A 81 0.60 -21.36 7.07
C PHE A 81 1.02 -22.09 8.36
N GLU A 82 2.18 -21.74 8.93
CA GLU A 82 2.60 -22.33 10.20
C GLU A 82 1.70 -21.91 11.36
N GLY A 83 1.27 -20.64 11.42
CA GLY A 83 0.29 -20.18 12.42
C GLY A 83 -1.06 -20.91 12.31
N GLY A 84 -1.53 -21.15 11.09
CA GLY A 84 -2.75 -21.92 10.83
C GLY A 84 -2.64 -23.39 11.26
N LEU A 85 -1.54 -24.06 10.90
CA LEU A 85 -1.26 -25.43 11.31
C LEU A 85 -1.18 -25.59 12.83
N ARG A 86 -0.52 -24.66 13.53
CA ARG A 86 -0.42 -24.68 15.00
C ARG A 86 -1.79 -24.49 15.68
N SER A 87 -2.67 -23.67 15.10
CA SER A 87 -4.03 -23.50 15.62
C SER A 87 -4.92 -24.72 15.37
N ALA A 88 -4.68 -25.46 14.27
CA ALA A 88 -5.40 -26.68 13.93
C ALA A 88 -4.87 -27.94 14.65
N SER A 89 -3.61 -27.91 15.12
CA SER A 89 -2.98 -29.02 15.85
C SER A 89 -3.14 -28.93 17.38
N ALA A 90 -3.83 -27.91 17.91
CA ALA A 90 -4.21 -27.90 19.32
C ALA A 90 -5.06 -29.15 19.60
N PRO A 91 -4.77 -29.95 20.65
CA PRO A 91 -5.46 -31.19 20.86
C PRO A 91 -6.94 -30.86 21.06
N VAL A 92 -7.78 -31.33 20.14
CA VAL A 92 -9.22 -31.42 20.35
C VAL A 92 -9.37 -32.33 21.56
N GLY A 93 -9.49 -31.72 22.74
CA GLY A 93 -9.77 -32.38 23.99
C GLY A 93 -11.16 -33.00 23.87
N ILE A 94 -11.19 -34.28 23.52
CA ILE A 94 -12.35 -35.13 23.71
C ILE A 94 -12.41 -35.39 25.21
N ALA A 95 -13.29 -34.68 25.89
CA ALA A 95 -13.73 -34.96 27.26
C ALA A 95 -15.20 -35.35 27.22
#